data_AF-A0A2W1EWJ9-F1
#
_entry.id   AF-A0A2W1EWJ9-F1
#
_cell.length_a   1.000
_cell.length_b   1.000
_cell.length_c   1.000
_cell.angle_alpha   90.00
_cell.angle_beta   90.00
_cell.angle_gamma   90.00
#
_symmetry.space_group_name_H-M   'P 1'
#
loop_
_entity.id
_entity.type
_entity.pdbx_description
1 polymer ?
#
loop_
_entity_poly.entity_id
_entity_poly.type
_entity_poly.pdbx_seq_one_letter_code
_entity_poly.pdbx_strand_id
1 'polypeptide(L)'
;MANVGPPPASERKRVKVYELKNNDWFDRGTGFCKGVVANQEEARIVVLSEDDQSRQLLETRISKDDGYQKQQGMRARRRTRPRSRDDNN
;
A
#
# COMPACT_ATOMS: atom_id res chain seq x y z
N MET A 1 14.18 -6.16 31.61
CA MET A 1 14.42 -5.59 30.27
C MET A 1 13.77 -6.53 29.27
N ALA A 2 12.60 -6.18 28.72
CA ALA A 2 11.87 -7.07 27.81
C ALA A 2 12.53 -7.02 26.42
N ASN A 3 13.10 -8.15 26.01
CA ASN A 3 13.65 -8.35 24.67
C ASN A 3 12.48 -8.42 23.67
N VAL A 4 12.20 -7.33 22.97
CA VAL A 4 11.26 -7.33 21.84
C VAL A 4 11.97 -8.01 20.68
N GLY A 5 11.87 -9.34 20.63
CA GLY A 5 12.31 -10.12 19.48
C GLY A 5 11.60 -9.63 18.20
N PRO A 6 12.23 -9.77 17.02
CA PRO A 6 11.60 -9.36 15.78
C PRO A 6 10.24 -10.05 15.63
N PRO A 7 9.20 -9.32 15.17
CA PRO A 7 7.86 -9.85 15.08
C PRO A 7 7.84 -11.15 14.26
N PRO A 8 7.06 -12.17 14.66
CA PRO A 8 7.00 -13.44 13.97
C PRO A 8 6.57 -13.22 12.51
N ALA A 9 7.24 -13.92 11.59
CA ALA A 9 7.05 -13.87 10.14
C ALA A 9 5.58 -13.99 9.68
N SER A 10 4.72 -14.57 10.53
CA SER A 10 3.29 -14.82 10.37
C SER A 10 2.41 -13.56 10.34
N GLU A 11 2.89 -12.40 10.81
CA GLU A 11 2.11 -11.15 10.81
C GLU A 11 2.15 -10.40 9.46
N ARG A 12 2.98 -10.85 8.52
CA ARG A 12 3.10 -10.23 7.20
C ARG A 12 1.85 -10.54 6.38
N LYS A 13 0.98 -9.55 6.23
CA LYS A 13 -0.22 -9.66 5.37
C LYS A 13 0.20 -9.79 3.92
N ARG A 14 0.10 -11.02 3.38
CA ARG A 14 0.26 -11.30 1.95
C ARG A 14 -0.96 -10.77 1.20
N VAL A 15 -0.72 -9.94 0.19
CA VAL A 15 -1.74 -9.23 -0.58
C VAL A 15 -1.46 -9.37 -2.07
N LYS A 16 -2.51 -9.32 -2.88
CA LYS A 16 -2.38 -9.22 -4.34
C LYS A 16 -2.69 -7.79 -4.78
N VAL A 17 -1.77 -7.19 -5.52
CA VAL A 17 -1.85 -5.79 -5.94
C VAL A 17 -2.44 -5.74 -7.34
N TYR A 18 -3.50 -4.95 -7.50
CA TYR A 18 -4.11 -4.69 -8.79
C TYR A 18 -4.15 -3.21 -9.08
N GLU A 19 -3.87 -2.85 -10.33
CA GLU A 19 -3.98 -1.49 -10.84
C GLU A 19 -5.15 -1.41 -11.84
N LEU A 20 -5.97 -0.38 -11.74
CA LEU A 20 -7.05 -0.13 -12.69
C LEU A 20 -6.55 0.82 -13.78
N LYS A 21 -6.47 0.34 -15.03
CA LYS A 21 -6.08 1.13 -16.21
C LYS A 21 -7.08 0.87 -17.32
N ASN A 22 -7.59 1.91 -17.97
CA ASN A 22 -8.57 1.79 -19.07
C ASN A 22 -9.77 0.89 -18.73
N ASN A 23 -10.25 0.94 -17.48
CA ASN A 23 -11.33 0.08 -16.95
C ASN A 23 -10.97 -1.41 -16.76
N ASP A 24 -9.72 -1.81 -17.04
CA ASP A 24 -9.21 -3.16 -16.84
C ASP A 24 -8.33 -3.27 -15.59
N TRP A 25 -8.40 -4.43 -14.93
CA TRP A 25 -7.59 -4.75 -13.75
C TRP A 25 -6.31 -5.46 -14.14
N PHE A 26 -5.18 -4.77 -13.97
CA PHE A 26 -3.85 -5.32 -14.20
C PHE A 26 -3.29 -5.89 -12.90
N ASP A 27 -2.90 -7.17 -12.92
CA ASP A 27 -2.19 -7.79 -11.82
C ASP A 27 -0.75 -7.27 -11.78
N ARG A 28 -0.37 -6.66 -10.65
CA ARG A 28 1.00 -6.20 -10.41
C ARG A 28 1.85 -7.28 -9.73
N GLY A 29 1.21 -8.30 -9.17
CA GLY A 29 1.83 -9.40 -8.46
C GLY A 29 1.31 -9.57 -7.03
N THR A 30 1.89 -10.57 -6.36
CA THR A 30 1.61 -10.89 -4.95
C THR A 30 2.80 -10.51 -4.08
N GLY A 31 2.53 -9.92 -2.93
CA GLY A 31 3.56 -9.38 -2.06
C GLY A 31 3.12 -9.20 -0.63
N PHE A 32 4.00 -8.67 0.22
CA PHE A 32 3.72 -8.42 1.62
C PHE A 32 3.49 -6.94 1.88
N CYS A 33 2.34 -6.63 2.48
CA CYS A 33 1.96 -5.27 2.84
C CYS A 33 2.64 -4.82 4.14
N LYS A 34 3.21 -3.62 4.11
CA LYS A 34 3.81 -2.94 5.26
C LYS A 34 3.34 -1.48 5.31
N GLY A 35 2.96 -1.03 6.50
CA GLY A 35 2.78 0.39 6.78
C GLY A 35 4.12 1.01 7.18
N VAL A 36 4.50 2.12 6.55
CA VAL A 36 5.69 2.89 6.87
C VAL A 36 5.24 4.27 7.32
N VAL A 37 5.58 4.66 8.55
CA VAL A 37 5.39 6.02 9.04
C VAL A 37 6.73 6.71 8.87
N ALA A 38 6.84 7.61 7.89
CA ALA A 38 8.05 8.38 7.65
C ALA A 38 8.18 9.48 8.70
N ASN A 39 7.14 10.30 8.84
CA ASN A 39 7.08 11.45 9.75
C ASN A 39 5.70 11.48 10.45
N GLN A 40 5.51 12.39 11.42
CA GLN A 40 4.21 12.58 12.11
C GLN A 40 3.02 12.83 11.15
N GLU A 41 3.28 13.36 9.96
CA GLU A 41 2.26 13.73 8.98
C GLU A 41 2.32 12.89 7.69
N GLU A 42 3.22 11.90 7.62
CA GLU A 42 3.42 11.11 6.41
C GLU A 42 3.50 9.62 6.71
N ALA A 43 2.42 8.93 6.36
CA ALA A 43 2.36 7.48 6.35
C ALA A 43 2.22 6.97 4.91
N ARG A 44 2.80 5.80 4.63
CA ARG A 44 2.80 5.15 3.32
C ARG A 44 2.44 3.66 3.47
N ILE A 45 1.73 3.12 2.50
CA ILE A 45 1.54 1.69 2.31
C ILE A 45 2.55 1.25 1.27
N VAL A 46 3.38 0.29 1.65
CA VAL A 46 4.37 -0.34 0.77
C VAL A 46 4.04 -1.81 0.64
N VAL A 47 4.06 -2.33 -0.59
CA VAL A 47 3.95 -3.76 -0.86
C VAL A 47 5.20 -4.20 -1.61
N LEU A 48 5.97 -5.08 -0.97
CA LEU A 48 7.17 -5.68 -1.56
C LEU A 48 6.83 -7.04 -2.14
N SER A 49 7.45 -7.43 -3.25
CA SER A 49 7.22 -8.73 -3.89
C SER A 49 7.58 -9.88 -2.95
N GLU A 50 6.85 -11.00 -3.04
CA GLU A 50 7.17 -12.18 -2.25
C GLU A 50 8.42 -12.92 -2.76
N ASP A 51 8.67 -12.83 -4.06
CA ASP A 51 9.81 -13.45 -4.73
C ASP A 51 11.11 -12.65 -4.51
N ASP A 52 10.99 -11.32 -4.50
CA ASP A 52 12.12 -10.41 -4.36
C ASP A 52 11.77 -9.19 -3.51
N GLN A 53 12.37 -9.08 -2.32
CA GLN A 53 12.08 -7.98 -1.39
C GLN A 53 12.60 -6.62 -1.87
N SER A 54 13.52 -6.59 -2.85
CA SER A 54 13.99 -5.34 -3.46
C SER A 54 12.96 -4.76 -4.44
N ARG A 55 12.11 -5.62 -5.01
CA ARG A 55 11.07 -5.24 -5.95
C ARG A 55 9.81 -4.77 -5.23
N GLN A 56 9.53 -3.47 -5.39
CA GLN A 56 8.33 -2.83 -4.88
C GLN A 56 7.16 -2.98 -5.87
N LEU A 57 6.07 -3.61 -5.44
CA LEU A 57 4.84 -3.77 -6.24
C LEU A 57 3.93 -2.54 -6.15
N LEU A 58 3.87 -1.92 -4.97
CA LEU A 58 3.11 -0.71 -4.67
C LEU A 58 3.85 0.12 -3.62
N GLU A 59 3.94 1.42 -3.84
CA GLU A 59 4.17 2.38 -2.77
C GLU A 59 3.16 3.50 -2.92
N THR A 60 2.52 3.86 -1.82
CA THR A 60 1.59 4.96 -1.86
C THR A 60 1.41 5.66 -0.52
N ARG A 61 1.36 6.99 -0.56
CA ARG A 61 1.11 7.81 0.62
C ARG A 61 -0.36 7.68 1.05
N ILE A 62 -0.59 7.64 2.34
CA ILE A 62 -1.93 7.72 2.93
C ILE A 62 -2.23 9.19 3.17
N SER A 63 -3.24 9.73 2.48
CA SER A 63 -3.77 11.07 2.71
C SER A 63 -5.19 11.01 3.27
N LYS A 64 -5.62 12.06 3.99
CA LYS A 64 -6.99 12.19 4.51
C LYS A 64 -8.03 12.30 3.38
N ASP A 65 -7.63 12.82 2.23
CA ASP A 65 -8.45 12.98 1.03
C ASP A 65 -8.60 11.70 0.20
N ASP A 66 -7.87 10.64 0.55
CA ASP A 66 -7.96 9.36 -0.15
C ASP A 66 -9.23 8.62 0.24
N GLY A 67 -9.98 8.17 -0.77
CA GLY A 67 -11.14 7.30 -0.55
C GLY A 67 -10.70 5.84 -0.42
N TYR A 68 -10.80 5.26 0.77
CA TYR A 68 -10.62 3.83 1.00
C TYR A 68 -11.98 3.15 1.13
N GLN A 69 -12.22 2.12 0.32
CA GLN A 69 -13.47 1.35 0.36
C GLN A 69 -13.17 -0.13 0.51
N LYS A 70 -13.80 -0.76 1.51
CA LYS A 70 -13.86 -2.21 1.62
C LYS A 70 -14.87 -2.73 0.60
N GLN A 71 -14.43 -3.59 -0.30
CA GLN A 71 -15.33 -4.35 -1.18
C GLN A 71 -15.74 -5.66 -0.51
N GLN A 72 -16.67 -6.41 -1.11
CA GLN A 72 -17.04 -7.74 -0.62
C GLN A 72 -15.79 -8.62 -0.45
N GLY A 73 -15.78 -9.45 0.61
CA GLY A 73 -14.63 -10.29 0.97
C GLY A 73 -13.44 -9.49 1.55
N MET A 74 -12.21 -9.88 1.17
CA MET A 74 -10.93 -9.35 1.70
C MET A 74 -10.26 -8.34 0.75
N ARG A 75 -11.03 -7.57 -0.03
CA ARG A 75 -10.49 -6.61 -1.01
C ARG A 75 -10.71 -5.17 -0.55
N ALA A 76 -9.65 -4.39 -0.49
CA ALA A 76 -9.73 -2.94 -0.35
C ALA A 76 -9.49 -2.29 -1.72
N ARG A 77 -10.19 -1.19 -2.00
CA ARG A 77 -9.88 -0.30 -3.12
C ARG A 77 -9.57 1.08 -2.59
N ARG A 78 -8.51 1.66 -3.11
CA ARG A 78 -8.18 3.07 -2.91
C ARG A 78 -8.51 3.85 -4.17
N ARG A 79 -9.16 5.00 -4.00
CA ARG A 79 -9.31 6.02 -5.03
C ARG A 79 -8.49 7.23 -4.61
N THR A 80 -7.38 7.44 -5.29
CA THR A 80 -6.64 8.69 -5.20
C THR A 80 -7.41 9.78 -5.92
N ARG A 81 -7.72 10.88 -5.24
CA ARG A 81 -8.04 12.11 -5.96
C ARG A 81 -6.75 12.57 -6.66
N PRO A 82 -6.79 12.91 -7.95
CA PRO A 82 -5.63 13.55 -8.57
C PRO A 82 -5.32 14.80 -7.75
N ARG A 83 -4.05 14.97 -7.32
CA ARG A 83 -3.60 16.24 -6.76
C ARG A 83 -3.86 17.29 -7.84
N SER A 84 -4.74 18.24 -7.55
CA SER A 84 -4.96 19.40 -8.41
C SER A 84 -3.59 19.99 -8.76
N ARG A 85 -3.39 20.20 -10.06
CA ARG A 85 -2.16 20.66 -10.68
C ARG A 85 -2.07 22.20 -10.54
N ASP A 86 -2.36 22.72 -9.35
CA ASP A 86 -2.61 24.16 -9.11
C ASP A 86 -1.72 24.74 -8.01
N ASP A 87 -0.44 24.34 -7.95
CA ASP A 87 0.59 24.98 -7.12
C ASP A 87 1.88 25.16 -7.94
N ASN A 88 1.80 25.91 -9.03
CA ASN A 88 2.97 26.49 -9.69
C ASN A 88 2.68 27.96 -10.00
N ASN A 89 2.72 28.79 -8.96
CA ASN A 89 2.97 30.22 -9.06
C ASN A 89 4.43 30.49 -8.68
#